data_AF-A0A4Y9LTS1-F1
#
_entry.id   AF-A0A4Y9LTS1-F1
#
_cell.length_a   1.000
_cell.length_b   1.000
_cell.length_c   1.000
_cell.angle_alpha   90.00
_cell.angle_beta   90.00
_cell.angle_gamma   90.00
#
_symmetry.space_group_name_H-M   'P 1'
#
loop_
_entity.id
_entity.type
_entity.pdbx_description
1 polymer ?
#
loop_
_entity_poly.entity_id
_entity_poly.type
_entity_poly.pdbx_seq_one_letter_code
_entity_poly.pdbx_strand_id
1 'polypeptide(L)'
;MAGHSAAPGRSVTSRALGILDAFGSDCPRLSLSEIADRSGTPLTTAHRLLGELAEWGALVRRPDGRYEIGRKLWDLGLLAPVQLELRQVAAPFLLDLHTTIRDTVHLAVREGLHALYVERISGRESVPVVSQVGSRLPLHSTGVGKVLLASAPDDVVAQVMRSLHPVTRHTVVDPERLGQELVEVRRRRYARTCEEMSPGAASIAVPVQVERPSGPLAVAALGIVVPPHRRDLARLVPALEMAARGIGRELARSHEFH
;
A
#
# COMPACT_ATOMS: atom_id res chain seq x y z
N MET A 1 -42.83 -15.25 -20.76
CA MET A 1 -41.78 -16.02 -20.06
C MET A 1 -40.90 -15.03 -19.34
N ALA A 2 -41.00 -14.98 -18.00
CA ALA A 2 -40.30 -14.01 -17.17
C ALA A 2 -38.88 -14.50 -16.85
N GLY A 3 -37.90 -13.63 -17.04
CA GLY A 3 -36.49 -13.89 -16.75
C GLY A 3 -36.26 -14.08 -15.26
N HIS A 4 -35.59 -15.18 -14.91
CA HIS A 4 -35.04 -15.44 -13.58
C HIS A 4 -33.53 -15.58 -13.70
N SER A 5 -32.80 -14.63 -13.12
CA SER A 5 -31.67 -14.94 -12.23
C SER A 5 -31.18 -13.64 -11.58
N ALA A 6 -31.72 -13.33 -10.41
CA ALA A 6 -31.23 -12.25 -9.57
C ALA A 6 -30.58 -12.86 -8.33
N ALA A 7 -29.26 -13.06 -8.39
CA ALA A 7 -28.45 -13.00 -7.18
C ALA A 7 -28.69 -11.62 -6.51
N PRO A 8 -28.64 -11.51 -5.16
CA PRO A 8 -29.00 -10.27 -4.46
C PRO A 8 -28.32 -9.07 -5.11
N GLY A 9 -29.14 -8.19 -5.67
CA GLY A 9 -28.76 -7.36 -6.80
C GLY A 9 -27.67 -6.36 -6.45
N ARG A 10 -26.44 -6.62 -6.90
CA ARG A 10 -25.40 -5.58 -6.97
C ARG A 10 -26.01 -4.36 -7.66
N SER A 11 -26.04 -3.23 -6.96
CA SER A 11 -26.55 -1.97 -7.48
C SER A 11 -25.77 -1.55 -8.73
N VAL A 12 -26.33 -0.61 -9.50
CA VAL A 12 -25.62 -0.03 -10.66
C VAL A 12 -24.25 0.50 -10.24
N THR A 13 -24.18 1.18 -9.09
CA THR A 13 -22.94 1.66 -8.48
C THR A 13 -21.97 0.54 -8.16
N SER A 14 -22.42 -0.55 -7.53
CA SER A 14 -21.56 -1.69 -7.22
C SER A 14 -20.97 -2.34 -8.47
N ARG A 15 -21.73 -2.42 -9.56
CA ARG A 15 -21.24 -2.93 -10.85
C ARG A 15 -20.24 -1.98 -11.50
N ALA A 16 -20.50 -0.67 -11.45
CA ALA A 16 -19.57 0.33 -11.97
C ALA A 16 -18.24 0.31 -11.22
N LEU A 17 -18.26 0.22 -9.89
CA LEU A 17 -17.06 0.04 -9.07
C LEU A 17 -16.33 -1.27 -9.39
N GLY A 18 -17.07 -2.38 -9.53
CA GLY A 18 -16.48 -3.67 -9.93
C GLY A 18 -15.83 -3.65 -11.33
N ILE A 19 -16.33 -2.82 -12.26
CA ILE A 19 -15.69 -2.58 -13.56
C ILE A 19 -14.37 -1.84 -13.40
N LEU A 20 -14.31 -0.84 -12.52
CA LEU A 20 -13.06 -0.11 -12.22
C LEU A 20 -12.03 -1.00 -11.51
N ASP A 21 -12.48 -1.88 -10.62
CA ASP A 21 -11.62 -2.85 -9.90
C ASP A 21 -11.09 -3.99 -10.80
N ALA A 22 -11.61 -4.16 -12.01
CA ALA A 22 -11.14 -5.19 -12.94
C ALA A 22 -9.73 -4.88 -13.51
N PHE A 23 -9.34 -3.61 -13.50
CA PHE A 23 -8.04 -3.13 -13.96
C PHE A 23 -6.97 -3.37 -12.88
N GLY A 24 -5.74 -3.66 -13.31
CA GLY A 24 -4.61 -3.87 -12.41
C GLY A 24 -3.29 -3.47 -13.05
N SER A 25 -2.21 -3.40 -12.26
CA SER A 25 -0.86 -3.02 -12.73
C SER A 25 -0.36 -3.92 -13.88
N ASP A 26 -0.68 -5.22 -13.82
CA ASP A 26 -0.23 -6.21 -14.81
C ASP A 26 -1.15 -6.25 -16.04
N CYS A 27 -2.35 -5.67 -15.94
CA CYS A 27 -3.35 -5.63 -17.00
C CYS A 27 -4.01 -4.25 -17.08
N PRO A 28 -3.25 -3.21 -17.50
CA PRO A 28 -3.75 -1.83 -17.51
C PRO A 28 -4.75 -1.56 -18.64
N ARG A 29 -4.86 -2.46 -19.63
CA ARG A 29 -5.73 -2.34 -20.79
C ARG A 29 -6.55 -3.60 -21.00
N LEU A 30 -7.87 -3.48 -20.98
CA LEU A 30 -8.80 -4.61 -21.05
C LEU A 30 -9.88 -4.39 -22.09
N SER A 31 -10.26 -5.45 -22.79
CA SER A 31 -11.43 -5.49 -23.66
C SER A 31 -12.73 -5.56 -22.85
N LEU A 32 -13.86 -5.26 -23.51
CA LEU A 32 -15.20 -5.38 -22.92
C LEU A 32 -15.43 -6.75 -22.27
N SER A 33 -15.06 -7.84 -22.96
CA SER A 33 -15.28 -9.20 -22.49
C SER A 33 -14.43 -9.50 -21.25
N GLU A 34 -13.15 -9.12 -21.26
CA GLU A 34 -12.28 -9.30 -20.09
C GLU A 34 -12.79 -8.53 -18.87
N ILE A 35 -13.33 -7.33 -19.06
CA ILE A 35 -13.91 -6.51 -17.99
C ILE A 35 -15.19 -7.16 -17.45
N ALA A 36 -16.07 -7.63 -18.33
CA ALA A 36 -17.32 -8.30 -17.95
C ALA A 36 -17.03 -9.55 -17.10
N ASP A 37 -16.08 -10.37 -17.55
CA ASP A 37 -15.68 -11.59 -16.85
C ASP A 37 -15.07 -11.30 -15.48
N ARG A 38 -14.10 -10.37 -15.41
CA ARG A 38 -13.41 -10.01 -14.16
C ARG A 38 -14.32 -9.35 -13.13
N SER A 39 -15.23 -8.49 -13.58
CA SER A 39 -16.15 -7.78 -12.68
C SER A 39 -17.36 -8.62 -12.27
N GLY A 40 -17.59 -9.77 -12.93
CA GLY A 40 -18.81 -10.58 -12.78
C GLY A 40 -20.07 -9.83 -13.25
N THR A 41 -19.92 -8.92 -14.22
CA THR A 41 -21.01 -8.09 -14.75
C THR A 41 -21.47 -8.62 -16.10
N PRO A 42 -22.78 -8.83 -16.35
CA PRO A 42 -23.27 -9.26 -17.66
C PRO A 42 -22.79 -8.33 -18.79
N LEU A 43 -22.37 -8.91 -19.92
CA LEU A 43 -21.73 -8.19 -21.03
C LEU A 43 -22.50 -6.95 -21.51
N THR A 44 -23.84 -7.05 -21.62
CA THR A 44 -24.70 -5.94 -22.03
C THR A 44 -24.71 -4.80 -21.00
N THR A 45 -24.66 -5.15 -19.71
CA THR A 45 -24.58 -4.18 -18.61
C THR A 45 -23.20 -3.54 -18.55
N ALA A 46 -22.14 -4.34 -18.74
CA ALA A 46 -20.77 -3.84 -18.80
C ALA A 46 -20.59 -2.87 -19.96
N HIS A 47 -21.12 -3.18 -21.15
CA HIS A 47 -21.05 -2.28 -22.31
C HIS A 47 -21.68 -0.91 -22.03
N ARG A 48 -22.89 -0.89 -21.45
CA ARG A 48 -23.56 0.37 -21.10
C ARG A 48 -22.75 1.17 -20.08
N LEU A 49 -22.31 0.54 -19.00
CA LEU A 49 -21.54 1.20 -17.94
C LEU A 49 -20.17 1.70 -18.42
N LEU A 50 -19.50 0.95 -19.29
CA LEU A 50 -18.25 1.38 -19.90
C LEU A 50 -18.45 2.61 -20.79
N GLY A 51 -19.58 2.70 -21.50
CA GLY A 51 -19.97 3.90 -22.24
C GLY A 51 -20.12 5.12 -21.33
N GLU A 52 -20.90 4.99 -20.25
CA GLU A 52 -21.11 6.06 -19.27
C GLU A 52 -19.81 6.50 -18.57
N LEU A 53 -18.97 5.53 -18.16
CA LEU A 53 -17.67 5.82 -17.56
C LEU A 53 -16.70 6.46 -18.54
N ALA A 54 -16.75 6.09 -19.83
CA ALA A 54 -15.93 6.71 -20.86
C ALA A 54 -16.38 8.13 -21.17
N GLU A 55 -17.70 8.37 -21.26
CA GLU A 55 -18.28 9.70 -21.45
C GLU A 55 -17.95 10.65 -20.28
N TRP A 56 -18.01 10.16 -19.05
CA TRP A 56 -17.60 10.92 -17.87
C TRP A 56 -16.07 11.12 -17.76
N GLY A 57 -15.28 10.37 -18.54
CA GLY A 57 -13.82 10.45 -18.59
C GLY A 57 -13.09 9.60 -17.53
N ALA A 58 -13.82 8.72 -16.82
CA ALA A 58 -13.22 7.74 -15.91
C ALA A 58 -12.51 6.60 -16.65
N LEU A 59 -12.91 6.31 -17.88
CA LEU A 59 -12.26 5.36 -18.76
C LEU A 59 -11.96 6.01 -20.12
N VAL A 60 -10.97 5.47 -20.82
CA VAL A 60 -10.68 5.85 -22.21
C VAL A 60 -10.73 4.60 -23.06
N ARG A 61 -11.58 4.61 -24.10
CA ARG A 61 -11.58 3.58 -25.13
C ARG A 61 -10.52 3.89 -26.17
N ARG A 62 -9.55 2.99 -26.33
CA ARG A 62 -8.46 3.06 -27.30
C ARG A 62 -8.93 2.60 -28.70
N PRO A 63 -8.19 2.93 -29.77
CA PRO A 63 -8.56 2.55 -31.14
C PRO A 63 -8.67 1.04 -31.37
N ASP A 64 -7.94 0.24 -30.60
CA ASP A 64 -8.00 -1.23 -30.59
C ASP A 64 -9.24 -1.79 -29.87
N GLY A 65 -10.12 -0.91 -29.39
CA GLY A 65 -11.35 -1.25 -28.68
C GLY A 65 -11.16 -1.60 -27.21
N ARG A 66 -9.93 -1.57 -26.68
CA ARG A 66 -9.66 -1.79 -25.26
C ARG A 66 -9.91 -0.52 -24.45
N TYR A 67 -10.20 -0.69 -23.17
CA TYR A 67 -10.39 0.36 -22.20
C TYR A 67 -9.18 0.45 -21.28
N GLU A 68 -8.93 1.63 -20.74
CA GLU A 68 -7.97 1.91 -19.67
C GLU A 68 -8.50 3.01 -18.76
N ILE A 69 -7.90 3.17 -17.58
CA ILE A 69 -8.25 4.22 -16.61
C ILE A 69 -8.01 5.61 -17.23
N GLY A 70 -9.06 6.43 -17.22
CA GLY A 70 -9.06 7.78 -17.75
C GLY A 70 -8.56 8.83 -16.76
N ARG A 71 -8.23 10.00 -17.29
CA ARG A 71 -7.64 11.12 -16.53
C ARG A 71 -8.54 11.63 -15.40
N LYS A 72 -9.87 11.55 -15.55
CA LYS A 72 -10.82 12.07 -14.55
C LYS A 72 -10.67 11.36 -13.20
N LEU A 73 -10.45 10.04 -13.20
CA LEU A 73 -10.23 9.28 -11.96
C LEU A 73 -8.90 9.63 -11.30
N TRP A 74 -7.86 9.91 -12.08
CA TRP A 74 -6.59 10.42 -11.55
C TRP A 74 -6.79 11.77 -10.86
N ASP A 75 -7.46 12.72 -11.52
CA ASP A 75 -7.69 14.06 -10.96
C ASP A 75 -8.52 13.99 -9.66
N LEU A 76 -9.52 13.09 -9.58
CA LEU A 76 -10.29 12.86 -8.35
C LEU A 76 -9.48 12.15 -7.26
N GLY A 77 -8.62 11.20 -7.64
CA GLY A 77 -7.70 10.55 -6.71
C GLY A 77 -6.72 11.53 -6.06
N LEU A 78 -6.31 12.59 -6.79
CA LEU A 78 -5.50 13.68 -6.24
C LEU A 78 -6.27 14.55 -5.23
N LEU A 79 -7.60 14.52 -5.19
CA LEU A 79 -8.37 15.24 -4.17
C LEU A 79 -8.48 14.46 -2.84
N ALA A 80 -7.96 13.23 -2.78
CA ALA A 80 -7.97 12.43 -1.56
C ALA A 80 -7.06 13.08 -0.48
N PRO A 81 -7.62 13.59 0.63
CA PRO A 81 -6.91 14.55 1.50
C PRO A 81 -5.69 13.96 2.22
N VAL A 82 -5.83 12.74 2.77
CA VAL A 82 -4.85 12.19 3.72
C VAL A 82 -3.59 11.62 3.04
N GLN A 83 -3.73 11.06 1.84
CA GLN A 83 -2.64 10.34 1.17
C GLN A 83 -1.81 11.28 0.28
N LEU A 84 -2.43 12.30 -0.31
CA LEU A 84 -1.69 13.27 -1.11
C LEU A 84 -0.80 14.15 -0.24
N GLU A 85 -1.33 14.65 0.88
CA GLU A 85 -0.56 15.47 1.82
C GLU A 85 0.62 14.70 2.41
N LEU A 86 0.39 13.45 2.88
CA LEU A 86 1.47 12.60 3.37
C LEU A 86 2.58 12.42 2.34
N ARG A 87 2.23 12.16 1.08
CA ARG A 87 3.22 12.00 0.00
C ARG A 87 3.99 13.29 -0.25
N GLN A 88 3.30 14.43 -0.34
CA GLN A 88 3.94 15.73 -0.59
C GLN A 88 4.91 16.12 0.53
N VAL A 89 4.48 15.95 1.79
CA VAL A 89 5.31 16.22 2.97
C VAL A 89 6.50 15.27 3.03
N ALA A 90 6.31 13.99 2.72
CA ALA A 90 7.36 12.99 2.85
C ALA A 90 8.38 12.98 1.70
N ALA A 91 7.98 13.40 0.50
CA ALA A 91 8.80 13.37 -0.71
C ALA A 91 10.24 13.90 -0.53
N PRO A 92 10.50 15.10 0.05
CA PRO A 92 11.86 15.60 0.23
C PRO A 92 12.70 14.68 1.14
N PHE A 93 12.12 14.18 2.23
CA PHE A 93 12.82 13.29 3.16
C PHE A 93 13.18 11.93 2.53
N LEU A 94 12.27 11.39 1.71
CA LEU A 94 12.54 10.14 0.98
C LEU A 94 13.65 10.34 -0.04
N LEU A 95 13.69 11.49 -0.72
CA LEU A 95 14.72 11.82 -1.70
C LEU A 95 16.09 11.96 -1.03
N ASP A 96 16.18 12.62 0.11
CA ASP A 96 17.42 12.78 0.88
C ASP A 96 17.96 11.42 1.38
N LEU A 97 17.07 10.56 1.87
CA LEU A 97 17.44 9.19 2.25
C LEU A 97 17.92 8.40 1.05
N HIS A 98 17.22 8.47 -0.08
CA HIS A 98 17.59 7.73 -1.28
C HIS A 98 18.92 8.22 -1.85
N THR A 99 19.17 9.53 -1.93
CA THR A 99 20.43 10.08 -2.45
C THR A 99 21.63 9.68 -1.59
N THR A 100 21.44 9.58 -0.27
CA THR A 100 22.47 9.16 0.68
C THR A 100 22.73 7.65 0.65
N ILE A 101 21.67 6.84 0.64
CA ILE A 101 21.77 5.39 0.87
C ILE A 101 21.82 4.61 -0.45
N ARG A 102 21.23 5.16 -1.52
CA ARG A 102 21.08 4.60 -2.88
C ARG A 102 20.26 3.30 -2.99
N ASP A 103 19.68 2.87 -1.88
CA ASP A 103 18.73 1.76 -1.82
C ASP A 103 17.28 2.21 -2.02
N THR A 104 16.34 1.27 -2.16
CA THR A 104 14.92 1.58 -2.29
C THR A 104 14.37 2.08 -0.97
N VAL A 105 13.74 3.25 -0.98
CA VAL A 105 13.03 3.84 0.16
C VAL A 105 11.54 3.83 -0.15
N HIS A 106 10.73 3.42 0.83
CA HIS A 106 9.28 3.41 0.70
C HIS A 106 8.58 4.01 1.91
N LEU A 107 7.38 4.52 1.68
CA LEU A 107 6.46 4.98 2.71
C LEU A 107 5.16 4.20 2.58
N ALA A 108 4.66 3.68 3.69
CA ALA A 108 3.42 2.94 3.72
C ALA A 108 2.52 3.37 4.87
N VAL A 109 1.21 3.25 4.67
CA VAL A 109 0.17 3.46 5.70
C VAL A 109 -0.59 2.16 5.93
N ARG A 110 -1.28 2.05 7.06
CA ARG A 110 -2.16 0.91 7.33
C ARG A 110 -3.51 1.13 6.66
N GLU A 111 -3.92 0.19 5.84
CA GLU A 111 -5.26 0.15 5.25
C GLU A 111 -5.91 -1.19 5.59
N GLY A 112 -6.80 -1.18 6.58
CA GLY A 112 -7.37 -2.40 7.14
C GLY A 112 -6.28 -3.34 7.70
N LEU A 113 -6.15 -4.52 7.08
CA LEU A 113 -5.19 -5.58 7.41
C LEU A 113 -3.93 -5.59 6.50
N HIS A 114 -3.75 -4.55 5.68
CA HIS A 114 -2.64 -4.45 4.73
C HIS A 114 -1.81 -3.19 4.96
N ALA A 115 -0.56 -3.22 4.49
CA ALA A 115 0.27 -2.05 4.28
C ALA A 115 0.04 -1.52 2.86
N LEU A 116 -0.51 -0.31 2.74
CA LEU A 116 -0.67 0.41 1.48
C LEU A 116 0.58 1.26 1.24
N TYR A 117 1.26 1.00 0.13
CA TYR A 117 2.47 1.73 -0.26
C TYR A 117 2.08 3.04 -0.95
N VAL A 118 2.36 4.16 -0.29
CA VAL A 118 1.95 5.49 -0.77
C VAL A 118 3.06 6.19 -1.56
N GLU A 119 4.33 5.91 -1.25
CA GLU A 119 5.45 6.49 -2.00
C GLU A 119 6.62 5.50 -2.09
N ARG A 120 7.37 5.57 -3.18
CA ARG A 120 8.54 4.71 -3.40
C ARG A 120 9.57 5.42 -4.28
N ILE A 121 10.81 5.48 -3.79
CA ILE A 121 11.97 5.93 -4.57
C ILE A 121 12.95 4.76 -4.68
N SER A 122 13.37 4.43 -5.91
CA SER A 122 14.32 3.34 -6.18
C SER A 122 15.29 3.73 -7.28
N GLY A 123 16.55 3.32 -7.15
CA GLY A 123 17.60 3.51 -8.14
C GLY A 123 17.83 2.25 -8.99
N ARG A 124 18.65 2.36 -10.03
CA ARG A 124 19.02 1.22 -10.91
C ARG A 124 19.77 0.11 -10.18
N GLU A 125 20.51 0.45 -9.13
CA GLU A 125 21.32 -0.49 -8.34
C GLU A 125 20.55 -1.08 -7.15
N SER A 126 19.30 -0.65 -6.94
CA SER A 126 18.49 -1.14 -5.83
C SER A 126 18.04 -2.59 -6.04
N VAL A 127 17.87 -3.32 -4.94
CA VAL A 127 17.29 -4.67 -4.97
C VAL A 127 15.91 -4.63 -5.64
N PRO A 128 15.61 -5.58 -6.56
CA PRO A 128 14.27 -5.71 -7.12
C PRO A 128 13.23 -5.91 -6.01
N VAL A 129 12.21 -5.06 -6.00
CA VAL A 129 11.10 -5.14 -5.04
C VAL A 129 9.78 -5.37 -5.77
N VAL A 130 8.91 -6.16 -5.16
CA VAL A 130 7.55 -6.39 -5.67
C VAL A 130 6.60 -5.21 -5.39
N SER A 131 6.93 -4.36 -4.42
CA SER A 131 6.10 -3.21 -4.04
C SER A 131 6.15 -2.10 -5.08
N GLN A 132 4.98 -1.64 -5.54
CA GLN A 132 4.78 -0.41 -6.31
C GLN A 132 3.93 0.59 -5.50
N VAL A 133 3.90 1.85 -5.90
CA VAL A 133 2.95 2.81 -5.33
C VAL A 133 1.53 2.32 -5.63
N GLY A 134 0.68 2.26 -4.60
CA GLY A 134 -0.66 1.68 -4.64
C GLY A 134 -0.73 0.18 -4.31
N SER A 135 0.40 -0.52 -4.18
CA SER A 135 0.41 -1.92 -3.77
C SER A 135 -0.07 -2.09 -2.33
N ARG A 136 -0.80 -3.20 -2.08
CA ARG A 136 -1.23 -3.65 -0.75
C ARG A 136 -0.51 -4.94 -0.41
N LEU A 137 0.36 -4.90 0.60
CA LEU A 137 1.12 -6.08 1.04
C LEU A 137 0.71 -6.50 2.45
N PRO A 138 0.88 -7.78 2.82
CA PRO A 138 0.54 -8.25 4.16
C PRO A 138 1.33 -7.52 5.25
N LEU A 139 0.67 -7.22 6.37
CA LEU A 139 1.29 -6.53 7.50
C LEU A 139 2.38 -7.39 8.18
N HIS A 140 2.28 -8.72 8.16
CA HIS A 140 3.21 -9.60 8.87
C HIS A 140 4.50 -9.90 8.11
N SER A 141 4.56 -9.69 6.80
CA SER A 141 5.70 -10.11 5.96
C SER A 141 6.66 -8.98 5.56
N THR A 142 6.35 -7.73 5.90
CA THR A 142 7.14 -6.56 5.48
C THR A 142 7.63 -5.75 6.68
N GLY A 143 8.78 -5.06 6.56
CA GLY A 143 9.32 -4.21 7.63
C GLY A 143 8.34 -3.10 8.01
N VAL A 144 7.87 -2.34 7.02
CA VAL A 144 6.85 -1.30 7.23
C VAL A 144 5.54 -1.88 7.78
N GLY A 145 5.13 -3.07 7.31
CA GLY A 145 3.94 -3.75 7.81
C GLY A 145 4.07 -4.12 9.30
N LYS A 146 5.20 -4.68 9.73
CA LYS A 146 5.43 -5.03 11.14
C LYS A 146 5.46 -3.80 12.04
N VAL A 147 6.00 -2.68 11.56
CA VAL A 147 5.93 -1.38 12.28
C VAL A 147 4.49 -0.90 12.43
N LEU A 148 3.71 -0.93 11.35
CA LEU A 148 2.30 -0.53 11.36
C LEU A 148 1.47 -1.45 12.26
N LEU A 149 1.70 -2.76 12.19
CA LEU A 149 1.02 -3.77 13.00
C LEU A 149 1.36 -3.66 14.48
N ALA A 150 2.63 -3.37 14.81
CA ALA A 150 3.06 -3.16 16.19
C ALA A 150 2.36 -1.94 16.84
N SER A 151 1.92 -0.98 16.03
CA SER A 151 1.19 0.22 16.48
C SER A 151 -0.31 0.17 16.21
N ALA A 152 -0.82 -0.96 15.71
CA ALA A 152 -2.22 -1.12 15.37
C ALA A 152 -3.08 -1.42 16.60
N PRO A 153 -4.40 -1.11 16.55
CA PRO A 153 -5.38 -1.58 17.54
C PRO A 153 -5.36 -3.10 17.73
N ASP A 154 -5.68 -3.57 18.94
CA ASP A 154 -5.60 -4.99 19.30
C ASP A 154 -6.52 -5.88 18.45
N ASP A 155 -7.67 -5.37 18.00
CA ASP A 155 -8.58 -6.08 17.11
C ASP A 155 -7.95 -6.33 15.73
N VAL A 156 -7.19 -5.36 15.20
CA VAL A 156 -6.44 -5.49 13.96
C VAL A 156 -5.31 -6.50 14.13
N VAL A 157 -4.57 -6.42 15.23
CA VAL A 157 -3.51 -7.40 15.54
C VAL A 157 -4.09 -8.81 15.59
N ALA A 158 -5.19 -9.01 16.33
CA ALA A 158 -5.86 -10.30 16.45
C ALA A 158 -6.37 -10.82 15.09
N GLN A 159 -6.87 -9.95 14.22
CA GLN A 159 -7.29 -10.35 12.86
C GLN A 159 -6.11 -10.81 12.02
N VAL A 160 -4.99 -10.06 12.00
CA VAL A 160 -3.78 -10.44 11.25
C VAL A 160 -3.20 -11.76 11.75
N MET A 161 -3.17 -11.98 13.07
CA MET A 161 -2.68 -13.24 13.66
C MET A 161 -3.47 -14.47 13.21
N ARG A 162 -4.74 -14.29 12.82
CA ARG A 162 -5.59 -15.39 12.30
C ARG A 162 -5.44 -15.61 10.79
N SER A 163 -4.79 -14.69 10.07
CA SER A 163 -4.67 -14.71 8.61
C SER A 163 -3.22 -14.77 8.12
N LEU A 164 -2.32 -15.33 8.94
CA LEU A 164 -0.92 -15.49 8.58
C LEU A 164 -0.79 -16.53 7.47
N HIS A 165 -0.06 -16.18 6.42
CA HIS A 165 0.19 -17.05 5.28
C HIS A 165 1.65 -16.91 4.83
N PRO A 166 2.25 -17.99 4.30
CA PRO A 166 3.63 -17.95 3.81
C PRO A 166 3.66 -17.20 2.47
N VAL A 167 4.49 -16.16 2.38
CA VAL A 167 4.83 -15.49 1.12
C VAL A 167 6.13 -16.09 0.56
N THR A 168 7.08 -16.37 1.44
CA THR A 168 8.32 -17.08 1.19
C THR A 168 8.51 -18.13 2.29
N ARG A 169 9.54 -18.97 2.15
CA ARG A 169 9.95 -19.90 3.21
C ARG A 169 10.45 -19.22 4.49
N HIS A 170 10.73 -17.91 4.44
CA HIS A 170 11.24 -17.13 5.58
C HIS A 170 10.14 -16.33 6.28
N THR A 171 8.95 -16.22 5.69
CA THR A 171 7.82 -15.49 6.28
C THR A 171 7.46 -16.05 7.65
N VAL A 172 7.34 -15.18 8.64
CA VAL A 172 6.89 -15.56 9.98
C VAL A 172 5.38 -15.81 9.96
N VAL A 173 4.98 -17.09 10.06
CA VAL A 173 3.56 -17.51 10.05
C VAL A 173 3.09 -18.09 11.38
N ASP A 174 3.97 -18.13 12.37
CA ASP A 174 3.64 -18.52 13.75
C ASP A 174 3.18 -17.28 14.54
N PRO A 175 1.92 -17.26 15.04
CA PRO A 175 1.39 -16.14 15.82
C PRO A 175 2.20 -15.81 17.08
N GLU A 176 2.74 -16.81 17.78
CA GLU A 176 3.51 -16.57 19.01
C GLU A 176 4.83 -15.88 18.68
N ARG A 177 5.54 -16.38 17.67
CA ARG A 177 6.78 -15.78 17.18
C ARG A 177 6.54 -14.37 16.66
N LEU A 178 5.49 -14.15 15.86
CA LEU A 178 5.15 -12.81 15.38
C LEU A 178 4.82 -11.88 16.55
N GLY A 179 4.08 -12.35 17.55
CA GLY A 179 3.77 -11.60 18.76
C GLY A 179 5.03 -11.12 19.50
N GLN A 180 6.01 -12.01 19.68
CA GLN A 180 7.31 -11.66 20.26
C GLN A 180 8.05 -10.61 19.41
N GLU A 181 8.05 -10.76 18.09
CA GLU A 181 8.66 -9.79 17.19
C GLU A 181 7.98 -8.41 17.28
N LEU A 182 6.65 -8.35 17.40
CA LEU A 182 5.92 -7.08 17.56
C LEU A 182 6.23 -6.41 18.90
N VAL A 183 6.38 -7.17 19.99
CA VAL A 183 6.83 -6.63 21.29
C VAL A 183 8.21 -5.99 21.14
N GLU A 184 9.13 -6.67 20.46
CA GLU A 184 10.46 -6.14 20.18
C GLU A 184 10.41 -4.87 19.31
N VAL A 185 9.56 -4.85 18.28
CA VAL A 185 9.35 -3.66 17.43
C VAL A 185 8.85 -2.48 18.26
N ARG A 186 7.89 -2.68 19.18
CA ARG A 186 7.41 -1.61 20.07
C ARG A 186 8.53 -1.08 20.97
N ARG A 187 9.35 -1.98 21.52
CA ARG A 187 10.47 -1.64 22.42
C ARG A 187 11.56 -0.83 21.72
N ARG A 188 12.02 -1.30 20.55
CA ARG A 188 13.17 -0.70 19.84
C ARG A 188 12.78 0.33 18.78
N ARG A 189 11.49 0.50 18.50
CA ARG A 189 10.92 1.45 17.53
C ARG A 189 11.33 1.25 16.07
N TYR A 190 11.74 0.03 15.71
CA TYR A 190 11.96 -0.35 14.32
C TYR A 190 11.69 -1.83 14.09
N ALA A 191 11.32 -2.20 12.87
CA ALA A 191 11.22 -3.59 12.43
C ALA A 191 12.32 -3.92 11.43
N ARG A 192 12.72 -5.19 11.43
CA ARG A 192 13.64 -5.77 10.44
C ARG A 192 12.98 -7.00 9.87
N THR A 193 13.12 -7.20 8.57
CA THR A 193 12.75 -8.46 7.92
C THR A 193 13.91 -8.93 7.05
N CYS A 194 14.01 -10.24 6.87
CA CYS A 194 15.00 -10.86 6.00
C CYS A 194 14.31 -11.91 5.14
N GLU A 195 14.18 -11.60 3.85
CA GLU A 195 13.62 -12.48 2.82
C GLU A 195 12.16 -12.90 3.03
N GLU A 196 11.42 -12.22 3.93
CA GLU A 196 10.05 -12.59 4.30
C GLU A 196 9.01 -12.25 3.24
N MET A 197 9.26 -11.23 2.41
CA MET A 197 8.36 -10.81 1.32
C MET A 197 8.89 -11.20 -0.05
N SER A 198 10.21 -11.07 -0.25
CA SER A 198 10.90 -11.39 -1.50
C SER A 198 12.22 -12.08 -1.16
N PRO A 199 12.53 -13.24 -1.76
CA PRO A 199 13.87 -13.82 -1.66
C PRO A 199 14.93 -12.82 -2.13
N GLY A 200 16.07 -12.76 -1.47
CA GLY A 200 17.14 -11.82 -1.80
C GLY A 200 16.90 -10.36 -1.36
N ALA A 201 15.89 -10.09 -0.52
CA ALA A 201 15.62 -8.75 0.01
C ALA A 201 15.53 -8.74 1.55
N ALA A 202 16.21 -7.81 2.20
CA ALA A 202 15.99 -7.48 3.61
C ALA A 202 15.45 -6.06 3.74
N SER A 203 14.71 -5.78 4.80
CA SER A 203 14.18 -4.44 5.04
C SER A 203 14.36 -3.99 6.48
N ILE A 204 14.43 -2.69 6.67
CA ILE A 204 14.36 -2.03 7.98
C ILE A 204 13.40 -0.85 7.90
N ALA A 205 12.54 -0.70 8.91
CA ALA A 205 11.53 0.33 8.91
C ALA A 205 11.31 0.93 10.30
N VAL A 206 10.89 2.18 10.33
CA VAL A 206 10.58 2.97 11.54
C VAL A 206 9.18 3.58 11.43
N PRO A 207 8.49 3.86 12.55
CA PRO A 207 7.19 4.52 12.52
C PRO A 207 7.36 6.02 12.22
N VAL A 208 6.47 6.56 11.39
CA VAL A 208 6.24 8.00 11.26
C VAL A 208 5.10 8.34 12.20
N GLN A 209 5.35 9.24 13.15
CA GLN A 209 4.40 9.53 14.22
C GLN A 209 4.05 11.01 14.26
N VAL A 210 2.79 11.28 14.56
CA VAL A 210 2.27 12.62 14.83
C VAL A 210 1.96 12.71 16.32
N GLU A 211 2.44 13.76 16.97
CA GLU A 211 2.10 14.04 18.36
C GLU A 211 0.66 14.52 18.46
N ARG A 212 -0.15 13.86 19.30
CA ARG A 212 -1.52 14.26 19.62
C ARG A 212 -1.66 14.46 21.12
N PRO A 213 -2.71 15.17 21.59
CA PRO A 213 -2.98 15.29 23.03
C PRO A 213 -3.12 13.94 23.74
N SER A 214 -3.60 12.91 23.04
CA SER A 214 -3.74 11.53 23.54
C SER A 214 -2.44 10.71 23.49
N GLY A 215 -1.33 11.30 23.04
CA GLY A 215 -0.05 10.64 22.82
C GLY A 215 0.31 10.45 21.33
N PRO A 216 1.51 9.93 21.05
CA PRO A 216 2.02 9.80 19.69
C PRO A 216 1.26 8.73 18.91
N LEU A 217 0.71 9.11 17.76
CA LEU A 217 0.04 8.20 16.83
C LEU A 217 0.97 7.84 15.67
N ALA A 218 1.18 6.56 15.42
CA ALA A 218 1.83 6.10 14.18
C ALA A 218 0.86 6.23 13.00
N VAL A 219 1.13 7.17 12.10
CA VAL A 219 0.29 7.46 10.92
C VAL A 219 0.82 6.78 9.65
N ALA A 220 2.13 6.48 9.62
CA ALA A 220 2.78 5.78 8.51
C ALA A 220 4.01 5.01 9.01
N ALA A 221 4.66 4.28 8.12
CA ALA A 221 5.96 3.65 8.34
C ALA A 221 6.89 3.93 7.16
N LEU A 222 8.12 4.32 7.48
CA LEU A 222 9.18 4.63 6.54
C LEU A 222 10.20 3.49 6.57
N GLY A 223 10.54 2.94 5.41
CA GLY A 223 11.43 1.78 5.33
C GLY A 223 12.37 1.80 4.15
N ILE A 224 13.44 1.02 4.28
CA ILE A 224 14.47 0.82 3.26
C ILE A 224 14.56 -0.67 2.97
N VAL A 225 14.68 -1.00 1.68
CA VAL A 225 14.95 -2.36 1.21
C VAL A 225 16.37 -2.45 0.68
N VAL A 226 17.11 -3.44 1.17
CA VAL A 226 18.53 -3.65 0.89
C VAL A 226 18.82 -5.13 0.61
N PRO A 227 20.01 -5.48 0.10
CA PRO A 227 20.41 -6.89 0.00
C PRO A 227 20.56 -7.55 1.39
N PRO A 228 20.21 -8.84 1.55
CA PRO A 228 20.20 -9.53 2.85
C PRO A 228 21.59 -9.64 3.49
N HIS A 229 22.65 -9.57 2.69
CA HIS A 229 24.03 -9.60 3.17
C HIS A 229 24.50 -8.28 3.79
N ARG A 230 23.67 -7.21 3.74
CA ARG A 230 23.99 -5.91 4.33
C ARG A 230 24.02 -6.01 5.86
N ARG A 231 25.22 -6.06 6.44
CA ARG A 231 25.45 -6.28 7.87
C ARG A 231 25.16 -5.06 8.75
N ASP A 232 25.14 -3.86 8.16
CA ASP A 232 25.02 -2.57 8.85
C ASP A 232 23.58 -2.02 8.86
N LEU A 233 22.56 -2.84 8.59
CA LEU A 233 21.15 -2.43 8.59
C LEU A 233 20.74 -1.55 9.78
N ALA A 234 21.17 -1.91 11.00
CA ALA A 234 20.87 -1.15 12.20
C ALA A 234 21.49 0.26 12.21
N ARG A 235 22.57 0.51 11.45
CA ARG A 235 23.18 1.83 11.31
C ARG A 235 22.33 2.79 10.47
N LEU A 236 21.36 2.28 9.72
CA LEU A 236 20.41 3.11 8.94
C LEU A 236 19.26 3.64 9.81
N VAL A 237 19.04 3.06 11.00
CA VAL A 237 17.93 3.44 11.90
C VAL A 237 17.97 4.92 12.27
N PRO A 238 19.10 5.52 12.70
CA PRO A 238 19.13 6.94 13.07
C PRO A 238 18.75 7.88 11.91
N ALA A 239 19.18 7.57 10.69
CA ALA A 239 18.81 8.35 9.50
C ALA A 239 17.31 8.23 9.20
N LEU A 240 16.77 7.01 9.29
CA LEU A 240 15.34 6.76 9.12
C LEU A 240 14.49 7.45 10.18
N GLU A 241 14.89 7.38 11.45
CA GLU A 241 14.20 8.07 12.54
C GLU A 241 14.22 9.58 12.38
N MET A 242 15.35 10.15 11.95
CA MET A 242 15.45 11.59 11.71
C MET A 242 14.48 12.03 10.61
N ALA A 243 14.44 11.30 9.49
CA ALA A 243 13.49 11.54 8.41
C ALA A 243 12.04 11.37 8.90
N ALA A 244 11.72 10.28 9.60
CA ALA A 244 10.38 9.99 10.10
C ALA A 244 9.88 11.05 11.10
N ARG A 245 10.75 11.57 11.98
CA ARG A 245 10.43 12.69 12.88
C ARG A 245 10.25 14.01 12.12
N GLY A 246 11.02 14.22 11.04
CA GLY A 246 10.83 15.36 10.13
C GLY A 246 9.44 15.33 9.51
N ILE A 247 9.09 14.21 8.86
CA ILE A 247 7.78 13.98 8.26
C ILE A 247 6.66 14.18 9.29
N GLY A 248 6.76 13.53 10.46
CA GLY A 248 5.76 13.62 11.51
C GLY A 248 5.51 15.05 12.01
N ARG A 249 6.55 15.88 12.12
CA ARG A 249 6.43 17.29 12.54
C ARG A 249 5.74 18.15 11.48
N GLU A 250 6.05 17.95 10.20
CA GLU A 250 5.40 18.69 9.13
C GLU A 250 3.92 18.28 9.00
N LEU A 251 3.61 16.98 9.13
CA LEU A 251 2.22 16.50 9.17
C LEU A 251 1.41 17.09 10.33
N ALA A 252 2.04 17.32 11.49
CA ALA A 252 1.37 17.94 12.64
C ALA A 252 1.03 19.42 12.42
N ARG A 253 1.74 20.11 11.51
CA ARG A 253 1.49 21.52 11.16
C ARG A 253 0.39 21.67 10.11
N SER A 254 0.21 20.63 9.31
CA SER A 254 -0.88 20.48 8.36
C SER A 254 -2.20 20.22 9.07
N HIS A 255 -3.21 21.05 8.80
CA HIS A 255 -4.45 21.21 9.58
C HIS A 255 -5.40 19.99 9.67
N GLU A 256 -5.06 18.80 9.15
CA GLU A 256 -5.97 17.64 9.10
C GLU A 256 -5.79 16.60 10.23
N PHE A 257 -4.75 16.70 11.06
CA PHE A 257 -4.47 15.69 12.11
C PHE A 257 -4.75 16.14 13.55
N HIS A 258 -5.41 17.30 13.73
CA HIS A 258 -5.91 17.79 15.01
C HIS A 258 -7.23 17.13 15.43
#